data_AF-A0A2J6S105-F1
#
_entry.id   AF-A0A2J6S105-F1
#
_cell.length_a   1.000
_cell.length_b   1.000
_cell.length_c   1.000
_cell.angle_alpha   90.00
_cell.angle_beta   90.00
_cell.angle_gamma   90.00
#
_symmetry.space_group_name_H-M   'P 1'
#
loop_
_entity.id
_entity.type
_entity.pdbx_description
1 polymer ?
#
loop_
_entity_poly.entity_id
_entity_poly.type
_entity_poly.pdbx_seq_one_letter_code
_entity_poly.pdbx_strand_id
1 'polypeptide(L)' 'GRCFFITKAGFFGIGPGIMQEGDCVVILLGADVPFVIREKEKCGNSVQGYALIGECYVHGLMTGDAIRA' A
#
# COMPACT_ATOMS: atom_id res chain seq x y z
N GLY A 1 -4.63 15.48 1.22
CA GLY A 1 -5.85 15.04 0.49
C GLY A 1 -5.90 13.52 0.43
N ARG A 2 -6.97 12.95 -0.14
CA ARG A 2 -7.11 11.51 -0.39
C ARG A 2 -7.28 11.29 -1.90
N CYS A 3 -6.85 10.14 -2.41
CA CYS A 3 -7.02 9.78 -3.82
C CYS A 3 -7.63 8.39 -3.98
N PHE A 4 -8.38 8.21 -5.06
CA PHE A 4 -8.83 6.90 -5.51
C PHE A 4 -7.68 6.19 -6.23
N PHE A 5 -7.55 4.88 -6.03
CA PHE A 5 -6.57 4.06 -6.75
C PHE A 5 -7.14 2.70 -7.13
N ILE A 6 -6.53 2.09 -8.14
CA ILE A 6 -6.75 0.70 -8.54
C ILE A 6 -5.37 0.03 -8.59
N THR A 7 -5.23 -1.13 -7.94
CA THR A 7 -4.00 -1.92 -7.95
C THR A 7 -3.92 -2.77 -9.23
N LYS A 8 -2.71 -3.24 -9.57
CA LYS A 8 -2.50 -4.14 -10.72
C LYS A 8 -3.27 -5.46 -10.60
N ALA A 9 -3.62 -5.87 -9.38
CA ALA A 9 -4.42 -7.07 -9.12
C ALA A 9 -5.94 -6.82 -9.20
N GLY A 10 -6.38 -5.60 -9.56
CA GLY A 10 -7.79 -5.26 -9.73
C GLY A 10 -8.52 -4.81 -8.45
N PHE A 11 -7.82 -4.74 -7.30
CA PHE A 11 -8.38 -4.15 -6.09
C PHE A 11 -8.43 -2.63 -6.22
N PHE A 12 -9.37 -1.98 -5.52
CA PHE A 12 -9.48 -0.53 -5.53
C PHE A 12 -9.76 0.02 -4.15
N GLY A 13 -9.53 1.32 -3.97
CA GLY A 13 -9.65 1.92 -2.65
C GLY A 13 -9.35 3.41 -2.60
N ILE A 14 -9.19 3.91 -1.38
CA ILE A 14 -8.92 5.32 -1.07
C ILE A 14 -7.65 5.39 -0.22
N GLY A 15 -6.64 6.10 -0.70
CA GLY A 15 -5.35 6.23 -0.04
C GLY A 15 -4.86 7.67 0.10
N PRO A 16 -3.62 7.87 0.60
CA PRO A 16 -3.04 9.20 0.77
C PRO A 16 -2.94 9.95 -0.56
N GLY A 17 -3.26 11.25 -0.59
CA GLY A 17 -3.24 12.03 -1.83
C GLY A 17 -1.86 12.26 -2.45
N ILE A 18 -0.79 11.81 -1.78
CA ILE A 18 0.60 11.82 -2.26
C ILE A 18 1.02 10.47 -2.88
N MET A 19 0.09 9.53 -2.99
CA MET A 19 0.30 8.29 -3.71
C MET A 19 0.67 8.56 -5.17
N GLN A 20 1.46 7.66 -5.72
CA GLN A 20 1.84 7.69 -7.13
C GLN A 20 1.88 6.28 -7.71
N GLU A 21 1.94 6.19 -9.05
CA GLU A 21 2.14 4.91 -9.72
C GLU A 21 3.44 4.25 -9.28
N GLY A 22 3.39 2.93 -9.02
CA GLY A 22 4.50 2.17 -8.48
C GLY A 22 4.48 2.02 -6.95
N ASP A 23 3.64 2.76 -6.24
CA ASP A 23 3.39 2.50 -4.82
C ASP A 23 2.72 1.13 -4.60
N CYS A 24 3.06 0.49 -3.49
CA CYS A 24 2.58 -0.83 -3.12
C CYS A 24 1.61 -0.75 -1.94
N VAL A 25 0.53 -1.52 -1.99
CA VAL A 25 -0.38 -1.73 -0.86
C VAL A 25 0.05 -2.98 -0.10
N VAL A 26 0.21 -2.87 1.21
CA VAL A 26 0.63 -3.96 2.09
C VAL A 26 -0.22 -4.00 3.35
N ILE A 27 -0.37 -5.18 3.94
CA ILE A 27 -0.86 -5.33 5.32
C ILE A 27 0.38 -5.58 6.18
N LEU A 28 0.65 -4.64 7.10
CA LEU A 28 1.74 -4.81 8.06
C LEU A 28 1.29 -5.81 9.13
N LEU A 29 2.17 -6.73 9.52
CA LEU A 29 1.85 -7.73 10.53
C LEU A 29 1.42 -7.05 11.84
N GLY A 30 0.23 -7.40 12.32
CA GLY A 30 -0.36 -6.83 13.53
C GLY A 30 -1.08 -5.49 13.34
N ALA A 31 -1.19 -4.99 12.11
CA ALA A 31 -2.01 -3.83 11.82
C ALA A 31 -3.42 -4.21 11.38
N ASP A 32 -4.40 -3.41 11.80
CA ASP A 32 -5.83 -3.61 11.49
C ASP A 32 -6.21 -3.08 10.09
N VAL A 33 -5.31 -2.31 9.46
CA VAL A 33 -5.57 -1.63 8.18
C VAL A 33 -4.39 -1.81 7.20
N PRO A 34 -4.65 -1.80 5.88
CA PRO A 34 -3.62 -1.72 4.86
C PRO A 34 -2.89 -0.37 4.85
N PHE A 35 -1.64 -0.41 4.39
CA PHE A 35 -0.77 0.73 4.22
C PHE A 35 -0.24 0.80 2.80
N VAL A 36 0.09 2.01 2.39
CA VAL A 36 0.83 2.28 1.17
C VAL A 36 2.30 2.49 1.51
N ILE A 37 3.17 1.78 0.80
CA ILE A 37 4.62 1.92 0.88
C ILE A 37 5.21 2.23 -0.50
N ARG A 38 6.38 2.88 -0.50
CA ARG A 38 7.13 3.21 -1.72
C ARG A 38 8.57 2.72 -1.59
N GLU A 39 9.06 2.01 -2.61
CA GLU A 39 10.48 1.67 -2.70
C GLU A 39 11.33 2.95 -2.75
N LYS A 40 12.42 2.99 -1.97
CA LYS A 40 13.43 4.04 -2.13
C LYS A 40 14.43 3.63 -3.21
N GLU A 41 14.93 4.61 -3.96
CA GLU A 41 15.97 4.36 -4.96
C GLU A 41 17.18 3.65 -4.34
N LYS A 42 17.80 2.76 -5.10
CA LYS A 42 18.97 2.00 -4.68
C LYS A 42 20.22 2.89 -4.64
N CYS A 43 20.83 3.07 -3.48
CA CYS A 43 22.23 3.46 -3.37
C CYS A 43 23.11 2.20 -3.42
N GLY A 44 23.64 1.87 -4.61
CA GLY A 44 24.57 0.76 -4.79
C GLY A 44 23.92 -0.64 -4.74
N ASN A 45 24.64 -1.63 -4.19
CA ASN A 45 24.24 -3.05 -4.21
C ASN A 45 23.35 -3.48 -3.02
N SER A 46 22.85 -2.56 -2.21
CA SER A 46 22.04 -2.87 -1.02
C SER A 46 20.58 -2.50 -1.26
N VAL A 47 19.65 -3.36 -0.82
CA VAL A 47 18.22 -3.07 -0.86
C VAL A 47 17.95 -1.92 0.11
N GLN A 48 17.62 -0.75 -0.43
CA GLN A 48 17.26 0.43 0.36
C GLN A 48 15.76 0.33 0.66
N GLY A 49 15.42 0.32 1.96
CA GLY A 49 14.09 -0.01 2.46
C GLY A 49 12.95 0.88 1.96
N TYR A 50 11.76 0.63 2.47
CA TYR A 50 10.54 1.27 2.00
C TYR A 50 10.22 2.55 2.79
N ALA A 51 9.68 3.57 2.11
CA ALA A 51 9.02 4.70 2.75
C ALA A 51 7.56 4.35 3.05
N LEU A 52 7.10 4.61 4.27
CA LEU A 52 5.68 4.54 4.61
C LEU A 52 4.98 5.81 4.11
N ILE A 53 4.04 5.65 3.18
CA ILE A 53 3.27 6.76 2.61
C ILE A 53 2.03 7.07 3.46
N GLY A 54 1.40 6.02 4.01
CA GLY A 54 0.30 6.16 4.96
C GLY A 54 -0.74 5.06 4.84
N GLU A 55 -1.78 5.12 5.68
CA GLU A 55 -2.89 4.16 5.68
C GLU A 55 -3.82 4.35 4.46
N CYS A 56 -4.39 3.24 3.99
CA CYS A 56 -5.39 3.26 2.92
C CYS A 56 -6.57 2.34 3.22
N TYR A 57 -7.72 2.69 2.68
CA TYR A 57 -8.87 1.80 2.56
C TYR A 57 -8.73 0.99 1.28
N VAL A 58 -8.93 -0.32 1.36
CA VAL A 58 -9.05 -1.20 0.18
C VAL A 58 -10.36 -1.93 0.27
N HIS A 59 -11.18 -1.78 -0.76
CA HIS A 59 -12.47 -2.44 -0.83
C HIS A 59 -12.31 -3.96 -0.85
N GLY A 60 -13.07 -4.67 -0.01
CA GLY A 60 -13.01 -6.13 0.12
C GLY A 60 -11.90 -6.68 1.01
N LEU A 61 -10.79 -5.94 1.25
CA LEU A 61 -9.74 -6.40 2.17
C LEU A 61 -10.03 -6.05 3.63
N MET A 62 -10.69 -4.92 3.89
CA MET A 62 -11.02 -4.49 5.25
C MET A 62 -12.21 -5.22 5.89
N THR A 63 -12.87 -6.14 5.17
CA THR A 63 -14.00 -6.93 5.70
C THR A 63 -13.57 -8.21 6.44
N GLY A 64 -12.26 -8.44 6.61
CA GLY A 64 -11.70 -9.59 7.33
C GLY A 64 -11.27 -10.77 6.44
N ASP A 65 -11.50 -10.71 5.12
CA ASP A 65 -11.14 -11.78 4.19
C ASP A 65 -9.71 -11.68 3.63
N ALA A 66 -8.98 -10.60 3.94
CA ALA A 66 -7.63 -10.35 3.39
C ALA A 66 -6.55 -11.34 3.85
N ILE A 67 -6.79 -12.11 4.92
CA ILE A 67 -5.80 -13.03 5.52
C ILE A 67 -5.84 -14.42 4.84
N ARG A 68 -6.57 -14.59 3.72
CA ARG A 68 -6.77 -15.91 3.06
C ARG A 68 -6.25 -16.04 1.63
N ALA A 69 -5.34 -15.17 1.17
CA ALA A 69 -4.71 -15.29 -0.15
C ALA A 69 -3.27 -15.83 -0.07
#